data_AF-E2SE22-F1
#
_entry.id   AF-E2SE22-F1
#
_cell.length_a   1.000
_cell.length_b   1.000
_cell.length_c   1.000
_cell.angle_alpha   90.00
_cell.angle_beta   90.00
_cell.angle_gamma   90.00
#
_symmetry.space_group_name_H-M   'P 1'
#
loop_
_entity.id
_entity.type
_entity.pdbx_description
1 polymer ?
#
loop_
_entity_poly.entity_id
_entity_poly.type
_entity_poly.pdbx_seq_one_letter_code
_entity_poly.pdbx_strand_id
1 'polypeptide(L)'
;MRVYLGLDAAALDRLAAGEPVLAEQFVPASEDEEDELAALEVAAEHGEVAVAAEVDAEDDPVLLARVAAFHVDLDGSGHLAWYAADEIVAVRALLS
;
A
#
# COMPACT_ATOMS: atom_id res chain seq x y z
N MET A 1 3.13 7.38 11.65
CA MET A 1 3.15 8.32 10.53
C MET A 1 2.67 7.56 9.31
N ARG A 2 1.83 8.20 8.51
CA ARG A 2 1.28 7.59 7.30
C ARG A 2 2.35 7.55 6.21
N VAL A 3 2.48 6.38 5.59
CA VAL A 3 3.31 6.16 4.40
C VAL A 3 2.53 5.35 3.37
N TYR A 4 2.91 5.52 2.11
CA TYR A 4 2.37 4.76 0.98
C TYR A 4 3.47 3.96 0.31
N LEU A 5 3.18 2.73 -0.10
CA LEU A 5 4.14 1.84 -0.75
C LEU A 5 3.49 1.19 -1.97
N GLY A 6 4.24 1.09 -3.07
CA GLY A 6 3.88 0.22 -4.20
C GLY A 6 4.40 -1.19 -3.96
N LEU A 7 3.51 -2.18 -3.92
CA LEU A 7 3.86 -3.59 -3.70
C LEU A 7 3.47 -4.46 -4.89
N ASP A 8 4.28 -5.50 -5.12
CA ASP A 8 3.99 -6.58 -6.06
C ASP A 8 3.34 -7.79 -5.36
N ALA A 9 2.92 -8.78 -6.15
CA ALA A 9 2.35 -10.02 -5.64
C ALA A 9 3.26 -10.73 -4.60
N ALA A 10 4.59 -10.71 -4.78
CA ALA A 10 5.52 -11.38 -3.86
C ALA A 10 5.61 -10.68 -2.51
N ALA A 11 5.60 -9.34 -2.48
CA ALA A 11 5.53 -8.55 -1.26
C ALA A 11 4.19 -8.75 -0.53
N LEU A 12 3.08 -8.85 -1.26
CA LEU A 12 1.78 -9.16 -0.67
C LEU A 12 1.73 -10.58 -0.07
N ASP A 13 2.37 -11.56 -0.69
CA ASP A 13 2.52 -12.90 -0.13
C ASP A 13 3.27 -12.86 1.21
N ARG A 14 4.33 -12.06 1.30
CA ARG A 14 5.09 -11.86 2.55
C ARG A 14 4.27 -11.19 3.63
N LEU A 15 3.54 -10.11 3.31
CA LEU A 15 2.62 -9.46 4.25
C LEU A 15 1.55 -10.44 4.75
N ALA A 16 0.96 -11.24 3.87
CA ALA A 16 -0.04 -12.24 4.24
C ALA A 16 0.52 -13.34 5.14
N ALA A 17 1.82 -13.65 5.02
CA ALA A 17 2.54 -14.56 5.92
C ALA A 17 2.94 -13.92 7.26
N GLY A 18 2.63 -12.62 7.46
CA GLY A 18 3.03 -11.86 8.64
C GLY A 18 4.50 -11.43 8.64
N GLU A 19 5.17 -11.53 7.49
CA GLU A 19 6.55 -11.09 7.35
C GLU A 19 6.63 -9.58 7.09
N PRO A 20 7.69 -8.92 7.59
CA PRO A 20 7.94 -7.51 7.29
C PRO A 20 8.32 -7.32 5.82
N VAL A 21 7.78 -6.27 5.20
CA VAL A 21 8.15 -5.80 3.86
C VAL A 21 8.87 -4.47 3.96
N LEU A 22 9.96 -4.35 3.21
CA LEU A 22 10.70 -3.11 3.01
C LEU A 22 10.61 -2.76 1.53
N ALA A 23 10.04 -1.60 1.23
CA ALA A 23 9.89 -1.03 -0.10
C ALA A 23 10.05 0.50 0.01
N GLU A 24 10.14 1.18 -1.13
CA GLU A 24 10.17 2.65 -1.17
C GLU A 24 8.90 3.21 -0.51
N GLN A 25 9.08 4.17 0.40
CA GLN A 25 8.00 4.79 1.16
C GLN A 25 7.77 6.20 0.66
N PHE A 26 6.53 6.49 0.27
CA PHE A 26 6.09 7.81 -0.12
C PHE A 26 5.36 8.43 1.08
N VAL A 27 5.98 9.46 1.65
CA VAL A 27 5.42 10.22 2.77
C VAL A 27 4.60 11.38 2.20
N PRO A 28 3.33 11.56 2.59
CA PRO A 28 2.56 12.72 2.16
C PRO A 28 3.18 14.00 2.73
N ALA A 29 3.06 15.11 2.00
CA ALA A 29 3.64 16.38 2.42
C ALA A 29 2.98 16.94 3.69
N SER A 30 1.72 16.57 3.94
CA SER A 30 0.94 16.88 5.13
C SER A 30 -0.15 15.83 5.36
N GLU A 31 -1.01 16.04 6.37
CA GLU A 31 -2.20 15.21 6.64
C GLU A 31 -3.43 15.67 5.83
N ASP A 32 -3.28 16.61 4.90
CA ASP A 32 -4.37 17.05 4.01
C ASP A 32 -4.67 15.98 2.95
N GLU A 33 -5.95 15.81 2.62
CA GLU A 33 -6.45 14.75 1.72
C GLU A 33 -5.79 14.78 0.33
N GLU A 34 -5.51 15.98 -0.20
CA GLU A 34 -4.84 16.14 -1.51
C GLU A 34 -3.38 15.65 -1.46
N ASP A 35 -2.67 15.89 -0.35
CA ASP A 35 -1.28 15.44 -0.18
C ASP A 35 -1.21 13.93 0.07
N GLU A 36 -2.18 13.35 0.80
CA GLU A 36 -2.33 11.90 0.95
C GLU A 36 -2.63 11.24 -0.40
N LEU A 37 -3.53 11.81 -1.20
CA LEU A 37 -3.85 11.29 -2.53
C LEU A 37 -2.63 11.35 -3.46
N ALA A 38 -1.88 12.45 -3.46
CA ALA A 38 -0.68 12.58 -4.28
C ALA A 38 0.37 11.52 -3.94
N ALA A 39 0.62 11.25 -2.64
CA ALA A 39 1.55 10.20 -2.22
C ALA A 39 1.04 8.80 -2.58
N LEU A 40 -0.26 8.56 -2.47
CA LEU A 40 -0.90 7.31 -2.87
C LEU A 40 -0.78 7.05 -4.38
N GLU A 41 -1.03 8.06 -5.21
CA GLU A 41 -0.92 7.97 -6.66
C GLU A 41 0.51 7.64 -7.09
N VAL A 42 1.51 8.30 -6.50
CA VAL A 42 2.92 7.97 -6.74
C VAL A 42 3.23 6.53 -6.32
N ALA A 43 2.74 6.08 -5.16
CA ALA A 43 2.93 4.68 -4.74
C ALA A 43 2.33 3.67 -5.73
N ALA A 44 1.17 3.98 -6.33
CA ALA A 44 0.52 3.13 -7.33
C ALA A 44 1.31 3.01 -8.63
N GLU A 45 2.18 3.97 -8.96
CA GLU A 45 3.08 3.86 -10.11
C GLU A 45 4.26 2.89 -9.85
N HIS A 46 4.54 2.56 -8.59
CA HIS A 46 5.70 1.77 -8.18
C HIS A 46 5.36 0.30 -7.86
N GLY A 47 4.10 -0.11 -7.94
CA GLY A 47 3.67 -1.48 -7.71
C GLY A 47 2.27 -1.78 -8.23
N GLU A 48 1.87 -3.05 -8.18
CA GLU A 48 0.53 -3.46 -8.62
C GLU A 48 -0.55 -3.07 -7.60
N VAL A 49 -0.16 -2.91 -6.33
CA VAL A 49 -1.03 -2.50 -5.22
C VAL A 49 -0.34 -1.41 -4.44
N ALA A 50 -1.01 -0.26 -4.32
CA ALA A 50 -0.59 0.78 -3.39
C ALA A 50 -1.12 0.47 -1.98
N VAL A 51 -0.29 0.66 -0.97
CA VAL A 51 -0.58 0.28 0.41
C VAL A 51 -0.44 1.50 1.30
N ALA A 52 -1.49 1.85 2.02
CA ALA A 52 -1.43 2.85 3.08
C ALA A 52 -1.06 2.15 4.41
N ALA A 53 0.01 2.60 5.07
CA ALA A 53 0.49 2.01 6.32
C ALA A 53 0.93 3.05 7.37
N GLU A 54 0.92 2.66 8.64
CA GLU A 54 1.37 3.47 9.77
C GLU A 54 2.69 2.94 10.34
N VAL A 55 3.77 3.69 10.14
CA VAL A 55 5.11 3.36 10.65
C VAL A 55 5.55 4.30 11.77
N ASP A 56 6.53 3.89 12.57
CA ASP A 56 7.02 4.68 13.71
C ASP A 56 8.15 5.65 13.27
N ALA A 57 8.92 5.29 12.24
CA ALA A 57 9.92 6.12 11.57
C ALA A 57 9.98 5.88 10.04
N GLU A 58 10.59 6.80 9.29
CA GLU A 58 10.91 6.61 7.86
C GLU A 58 11.75 5.34 7.67
N ASP A 59 11.53 4.63 6.56
CA ASP A 59 12.19 3.37 6.19
C ASP A 59 11.94 2.18 7.16
N ASP A 60 11.07 2.32 8.15
CA ASP A 60 10.67 1.19 9.00
C ASP A 60 9.96 0.13 8.15
N PRO A 61 10.28 -1.17 8.32
CA PRO A 61 9.59 -2.23 7.61
C PRO A 61 8.10 -2.28 7.99
N VAL A 62 7.25 -2.48 6.98
CA VAL A 62 5.79 -2.57 7.14
C VAL A 62 5.39 -4.01 7.43
N LEU A 63 4.62 -4.19 8.50
CA LEU A 63 3.91 -5.44 8.83
C LEU A 63 2.44 -5.29 8.47
N LEU A 64 1.74 -6.40 8.21
CA LEU A 64 0.30 -6.38 7.93
C LEU A 64 -0.51 -5.67 9.03
N ALA A 65 -0.11 -5.82 10.30
CA ALA A 65 -0.75 -5.14 11.43
C ALA A 65 -0.64 -3.60 11.40
N ARG A 66 0.23 -3.05 10.56
CA ARG A 66 0.42 -1.61 10.35
C ARG A 66 -0.26 -1.12 9.07
N VAL A 67 -0.79 -2.00 8.24
CA VAL A 67 -1.52 -1.63 7.03
C VAL A 67 -2.90 -1.11 7.42
N ALA A 68 -3.23 0.07 6.92
CA ALA A 68 -4.56 0.66 7.04
C ALA A 68 -5.48 0.22 5.88
N ALA A 69 -4.95 0.20 4.65
CA ALA A 69 -5.72 -0.14 3.46
C ALA A 69 -4.82 -0.57 2.28
N PHE A 70 -5.44 -1.28 1.33
CA PHE A 70 -4.89 -1.56 0.01
C PHE A 70 -5.67 -0.79 -1.06
N HIS A 71 -4.97 -0.43 -2.12
CA HIS A 71 -5.48 0.35 -3.23
C HIS A 71 -5.05 -0.30 -4.54
N VAL A 72 -6.00 -0.63 -5.41
CA VAL A 72 -5.75 -1.38 -6.65
C VAL A 72 -6.40 -0.69 -7.83
N ASP A 73 -5.65 -0.45 -8.90
CA ASP A 73 -6.20 -0.08 -10.20
C ASP A 73 -6.59 -1.35 -10.96
N LEU A 74 -7.89 -1.62 -11.06
CA LEU A 74 -8.40 -2.89 -11.61
C LEU A 74 -8.55 -2.87 -13.13
N ASP A 75 -8.68 -1.68 -13.72
CA ASP A 75 -9.00 -1.51 -15.14
C ASP A 75 -7.98 -0.65 -15.90
N GLY A 76 -6.90 -0.22 -15.23
CA GLY A 76 -5.85 0.59 -15.81
C GLY A 76 -6.26 2.05 -16.03
N SER A 77 -7.34 2.50 -15.39
CA SER A 77 -7.84 3.87 -15.52
C SER A 77 -7.14 4.87 -14.60
N GLY A 78 -6.36 4.38 -13.63
CA GLY A 78 -5.85 5.14 -12.50
C GLY A 78 -6.85 5.26 -11.34
N HIS A 79 -8.06 4.70 -11.46
CA HIS A 79 -9.02 4.71 -10.36
C HIS A 79 -8.70 3.59 -9.35
N LEU A 80 -8.21 4.01 -8.19
CA LEU A 80 -7.80 3.10 -7.13
C LEU A 80 -8.99 2.63 -6.28
N ALA A 81 -9.37 1.36 -6.45
CA ALA A 81 -10.33 0.69 -5.60
C ALA A 81 -9.75 0.44 -4.20
N TRP A 82 -10.52 0.75 -3.16
CA TRP A 82 -10.10 0.61 -1.75
C TRP A 82 -10.51 -0.74 -1.17
N TYR A 83 -9.58 -1.37 -0.43
CA TYR A 83 -9.80 -2.61 0.31
C TYR A 83 -9.26 -2.48 1.73
N ALA A 84 -9.94 -3.08 2.71
CA ALA A 84 -9.49 -3.12 4.09
C ALA A 84 -8.28 -4.05 4.28
N ALA A 85 -7.52 -3.85 5.36
CA ALA A 85 -6.32 -4.63 5.65
C ALA A 85 -6.58 -6.15 5.81
N ASP A 86 -7.77 -6.54 6.28
CA ASP A 86 -8.19 -7.94 6.41
C ASP A 86 -8.62 -8.58 5.08
N GLU A 87 -8.74 -7.78 4.01
CA GLU A 87 -9.08 -8.24 2.66
C GLU A 87 -7.84 -8.62 1.83
N ILE A 88 -6.65 -8.74 2.43
CA ILE A 88 -5.40 -9.08 1.71
C ILE A 88 -5.52 -10.35 0.85
N VAL A 89 -6.32 -11.33 1.27
CA VAL A 89 -6.56 -12.55 0.49
C VAL A 89 -7.36 -12.24 -0.79
N ALA A 90 -8.34 -11.34 -0.72
CA ALA A 90 -9.10 -10.91 -1.89
C ALA A 90 -8.23 -10.07 -2.82
N VAL A 91 -7.44 -9.14 -2.28
CA VAL A 91 -6.49 -8.32 -3.05
C VAL A 91 -5.51 -9.20 -3.83
N ARG A 92 -4.91 -10.21 -3.20
CA ARG A 92 -4.00 -11.15 -3.86
C ARG A 92 -4.67 -11.94 -5.00
N ALA A 93 -5.94 -12.29 -4.85
CA ALA A 93 -6.70 -13.00 -5.89
C ALA A 93 -7.01 -12.14 -7.13
N LEU A 94 -6.87 -10.81 -7.04
CA LEU A 94 -7.07 -9.89 -8.16
C LEU A 94 -5.82 -9.79 -9.06
N LEU A 95 -4.65 -10.20 -8.56
CA LEU A 95 -3.36 -10.11 -9.26
C LEU A 95 -2.96 -11.39 -10.01
N SER A 96 -3.80 -12.43 -9.94
CA SER A 96 -3.52 -13.78 -10.45
C SER A 96 -4.13 -14.08 -11.83
#